data_AF-A0A2E0GMA1-F1
#
_entry.id   AF-A0A2E0GMA1-F1
#
_cell.length_a   1.000
_cell.length_b   1.000
_cell.length_c   1.000
_cell.angle_alpha   90.00
_cell.angle_beta   90.00
_cell.angle_gamma   90.00
#
_symmetry.space_group_name_H-M   'P 1'
#
loop_
_entity.id
_entity.type
_entity.pdbx_description
1 polymer ?
#
loop_
_entity_poly.entity_id
_entity_poly.type
_entity_poly.pdbx_seq_one_letter_code
_entity_poly.pdbx_strand_id
1 'polypeptide(L)'
;MSKYMNNSNCKVLTSFQRRSYIGNESHELSEIYNDEINISIWQRKIDDHLLKVASEIIEADPRLQISKLIKPEEVEETLFSKLGLGDDILYFSEDIRELVNMFCYLFNLKRVGFRLSVLDRAMCPRFHVDMVPCRLITTYQGIATEWIEHCQVNRSKLGAASHGKTDDESGVYSKNSDIQKLKVGHVALLKGEGWNNNTGGGLVHRSPDVKNDKDRRLLLTLDFGD
;
A
#
# COMPACT_ATOMS: atom_id res chain seq x y z
N MET A 1 -7.97 -59.92 21.06
CA MET A 1 -7.83 -60.00 19.60
C MET A 1 -8.55 -58.79 18.99
N SER A 2 -7.78 -57.90 18.33
CA SER A 2 -8.18 -56.83 17.39
C SER A 2 -9.19 -55.75 17.88
N LYS A 3 -8.73 -54.57 18.32
CA LYS A 3 -8.40 -53.33 17.57
C LYS A 3 -9.62 -52.41 17.31
N TYR A 4 -9.79 -51.42 18.17
CA TYR A 4 -10.34 -50.12 17.79
C TYR A 4 -9.22 -49.34 17.09
N MET A 5 -9.32 -49.16 15.78
CA MET A 5 -8.45 -48.28 15.00
C MET A 5 -9.19 -47.00 14.65
N ASN A 6 -8.47 -45.89 14.81
CA ASN A 6 -8.77 -44.52 14.41
C ASN A 6 -9.51 -44.40 13.08
N ASN A 7 -10.38 -43.40 13.00
CA ASN A 7 -10.42 -42.58 11.79
C ASN A 7 -10.42 -41.10 12.16
N SER A 8 -9.20 -40.56 12.20
CA SER A 8 -8.92 -39.16 11.96
C SER A 8 -9.49 -38.79 10.59
N ASN A 9 -10.19 -37.66 10.46
CA ASN A 9 -9.74 -36.64 9.51
C ASN A 9 -10.55 -35.36 9.60
N CYS A 10 -9.80 -34.31 9.97
CA CYS A 10 -9.83 -32.99 9.38
C CYS A 10 -11.21 -32.32 9.31
N LYS A 11 -11.54 -31.60 10.39
CA LYS A 11 -12.36 -30.40 10.27
C LYS A 11 -11.75 -29.54 9.17
N VAL A 12 -12.47 -29.35 8.07
CA VAL A 12 -12.14 -28.33 7.07
C VAL A 12 -12.08 -27.01 7.83
N LEU A 13 -10.85 -26.56 8.11
CA LEU A 13 -10.59 -25.19 8.51
C LEU A 13 -11.19 -24.34 7.40
N THR A 14 -12.24 -23.59 7.72
CA THR A 14 -12.79 -22.54 6.85
C THR A 14 -11.62 -21.78 6.25
N SER A 15 -11.44 -21.86 4.93
CA SER A 15 -10.29 -21.24 4.29
C SER A 15 -10.30 -19.77 4.66
N PHE A 16 -9.19 -19.28 5.20
CA PHE A 16 -9.03 -17.89 5.54
C PHE A 16 -9.06 -17.11 4.21
N GLN A 17 -10.22 -16.54 3.87
CA GLN A 17 -10.40 -15.84 2.60
C GLN A 17 -10.12 -14.36 2.77
N ARG A 18 -9.44 -13.81 1.78
CA ARG A 18 -9.15 -12.38 1.65
C ARG A 18 -9.32 -12.01 0.19
N ARG A 19 -10.01 -10.91 -0.07
CA ARG A 19 -10.35 -10.38 -1.39
C ARG A 19 -10.03 -8.89 -1.45
N SER A 20 -10.03 -8.35 -2.66
CA SER A 20 -10.03 -6.91 -2.88
C SER A 20 -11.44 -6.32 -2.93
N TYR A 21 -11.55 -5.06 -2.54
CA TYR A 21 -12.66 -4.18 -2.86
C TYR A 21 -12.16 -3.05 -3.76
N ILE A 22 -12.91 -2.73 -4.82
CA ILE A 22 -12.56 -1.66 -5.76
C ILE A 22 -13.78 -0.77 -5.96
N GLY A 23 -13.66 0.49 -5.56
CA GLY A 23 -14.68 1.52 -5.65
C GLY A 23 -14.23 2.76 -6.42
N ASN A 24 -15.15 3.68 -6.65
CA ASN A 24 -14.91 4.96 -7.32
C ASN A 24 -15.10 6.16 -6.38
N GLU A 25 -15.61 5.93 -5.17
CA GLU A 25 -15.89 6.95 -4.16
C GLU A 25 -14.98 6.78 -2.94
N SER A 26 -14.63 7.89 -2.28
CA SER A 26 -13.70 7.90 -1.15
C SER A 26 -14.22 7.13 0.07
N HIS A 27 -15.52 7.17 0.33
CA HIS A 27 -16.15 6.50 1.47
C HIS A 27 -16.08 4.96 1.37
N GLU A 28 -15.90 4.40 0.17
CA GLU A 28 -15.76 2.96 -0.06
C GLU A 28 -14.44 2.39 0.47
N LEU A 29 -13.46 3.25 0.82
CA LEU A 29 -12.27 2.83 1.56
C LEU A 29 -12.63 2.18 2.91
N SER A 30 -13.80 2.50 3.48
CA SER A 30 -14.29 1.90 4.72
C SER A 30 -14.57 0.40 4.61
N GLU A 31 -14.69 -0.16 3.40
CA GLU A 31 -14.78 -1.60 3.17
C GLU A 31 -13.57 -2.37 3.72
N ILE A 32 -12.46 -1.67 4.01
CA ILE A 32 -11.34 -2.25 4.74
C ILE A 32 -11.76 -2.83 6.11
N TYR A 33 -12.87 -2.41 6.71
CA TYR A 33 -13.33 -3.02 7.97
C TYR A 33 -13.92 -4.40 7.81
N ASN A 34 -14.35 -4.79 6.61
CA ASN A 34 -14.84 -6.13 6.36
C ASN A 34 -13.68 -7.14 6.51
N ASP A 35 -13.86 -8.16 7.34
CA ASP A 35 -12.84 -9.18 7.64
C ASP A 35 -12.34 -9.91 6.39
N GLU A 36 -13.17 -10.03 5.35
CA GLU A 36 -12.80 -10.65 4.08
C GLU A 36 -12.03 -9.71 3.15
N ILE A 37 -12.00 -8.41 3.41
CA ILE A 37 -11.33 -7.43 2.55
C ILE A 37 -9.93 -7.17 3.08
N ASN A 38 -8.93 -7.27 2.20
CA ASN A 38 -7.51 -7.12 2.55
C ASN A 38 -6.84 -5.94 1.84
N ILE A 39 -7.50 -5.46 0.79
CA ILE A 39 -7.21 -4.20 0.14
C ILE A 39 -8.53 -3.54 -0.25
N SER A 40 -8.72 -2.27 0.10
CA SER A 40 -9.80 -1.44 -0.45
C SER A 40 -9.18 -0.33 -1.30
N ILE A 41 -9.67 -0.17 -2.53
CA ILE A 41 -9.10 0.72 -3.54
C ILE A 41 -10.16 1.73 -3.97
N TRP A 42 -9.85 3.01 -3.80
CA TRP A 42 -10.56 4.12 -4.41
C TRP A 42 -9.87 4.52 -5.73
N GLN A 43 -10.55 4.31 -6.85
CA GLN A 43 -10.07 4.63 -8.20
C GLN A 43 -10.30 6.11 -8.56
N ARG A 44 -9.82 7.01 -7.72
CA ARG A 44 -9.92 8.45 -8.00
C ARG A 44 -9.13 8.84 -9.23
N LYS A 45 -9.62 9.86 -9.94
CA LYS A 45 -8.86 10.58 -10.96
C LYS A 45 -8.27 11.83 -10.33
N ILE A 46 -6.96 12.00 -10.47
CA ILE A 46 -6.29 13.26 -10.16
C ILE A 46 -6.26 14.13 -11.41
N ASP A 47 -6.35 15.44 -11.23
CA ASP A 47 -6.32 16.40 -12.34
C ASP A 47 -4.90 16.63 -12.88
N ASP A 48 -4.84 17.32 -14.03
CA ASP A 48 -3.58 17.64 -14.70
C ASP A 48 -2.69 18.59 -13.89
N HIS A 49 -3.26 19.37 -12.96
CA HIS A 49 -2.51 20.28 -12.10
C HIS A 49 -1.73 19.51 -11.04
N LEU A 50 -2.37 18.58 -10.31
CA LEU A 50 -1.68 17.68 -9.38
C LEU A 50 -0.60 16.84 -10.08
N LEU A 51 -0.86 16.37 -11.29
CA LEU A 51 0.11 15.64 -12.09
C LEU A 51 1.33 16.51 -12.44
N LYS A 52 1.10 17.76 -12.85
CA LYS A 52 2.18 18.73 -13.12
C LYS A 52 3.01 19.00 -11.86
N VAL A 53 2.37 19.29 -10.73
CA VAL A 53 3.07 19.56 -9.46
C VAL A 53 3.89 18.36 -9.00
N ALA A 54 3.35 17.14 -9.11
CA ALA A 54 4.10 15.93 -8.79
C ALA A 54 5.36 15.77 -9.65
N SER A 55 5.31 16.13 -10.94
CA SER A 55 6.47 16.08 -11.83
C SER A 55 7.51 17.11 -11.45
N GLU A 56 7.07 18.35 -11.17
CA GLU A 56 7.95 19.45 -10.76
C GLU A 56 8.64 19.13 -9.43
N ILE A 57 7.96 18.48 -8.47
CA ILE A 57 8.56 18.01 -7.22
C ILE A 57 9.68 16.98 -7.50
N ILE A 58 9.44 16.01 -8.38
CA ILE A 58 10.45 14.99 -8.74
C ILE A 58 11.67 15.64 -9.42
N GLU A 59 11.45 16.61 -10.30
CA GLU A 59 12.51 17.31 -11.02
C GLU A 59 13.34 18.21 -10.08
N ALA A 60 12.68 18.90 -9.15
CA ALA A 60 13.32 19.80 -8.19
C ALA A 60 14.16 19.05 -7.15
N ASP A 61 13.64 17.95 -6.59
CA ASP A 61 14.40 17.10 -5.65
C ASP A 61 14.17 15.60 -5.92
N PRO A 62 15.01 15.00 -6.79
CA PRO A 62 14.98 13.57 -7.08
C PRO A 62 15.22 12.64 -5.90
N ARG A 63 15.67 13.17 -4.76
CA ARG A 63 15.98 12.41 -3.54
C ARG A 63 15.09 12.83 -2.38
N LEU A 64 13.98 13.51 -2.65
CA LEU A 64 13.04 13.95 -1.64
C LEU A 64 12.61 12.77 -0.77
N GLN A 65 12.80 12.92 0.54
CA GLN A 65 12.34 11.99 1.56
C GLN A 65 11.81 12.79 2.75
N ILE A 66 10.49 12.76 2.93
CA ILE A 66 9.82 13.30 4.11
C ILE A 66 9.27 12.10 4.88
N SER A 67 9.66 11.97 6.14
CA SER A 67 9.13 10.92 7.04
C SER A 67 8.95 11.54 8.42
N LYS A 68 7.70 11.70 8.87
CA LYS A 68 7.36 12.35 10.14
C LYS A 68 6.10 11.72 10.76
N LEU A 69 5.95 11.86 12.07
CA LEU A 69 4.67 11.64 12.74
C LEU A 69 3.96 12.99 12.82
N ILE A 70 2.82 13.15 12.13
CA ILE A 70 2.14 14.45 11.99
C ILE A 70 0.63 14.32 12.20
N LYS A 71 0.00 15.42 12.61
CA LYS A 71 -1.44 15.63 12.58
C LYS A 71 -1.89 16.18 11.21
N PRO A 72 -3.19 16.09 10.87
CA PRO A 72 -3.70 16.67 9.62
C PRO A 72 -3.40 18.16 9.45
N GLU A 73 -3.46 18.96 10.52
CA GLU A 73 -3.17 20.39 10.49
C GLU A 73 -1.68 20.73 10.23
N GLU A 74 -0.76 19.77 10.40
CA GLU A 74 0.68 19.96 10.23
C GLU A 74 1.17 19.60 8.81
N VAL A 75 0.28 19.15 7.92
CA VAL A 75 0.62 18.74 6.54
C VAL A 75 1.21 19.89 5.74
N GLU A 76 0.54 21.04 5.75
CA GLU A 76 0.94 22.22 4.98
C GLU A 76 2.32 22.72 5.41
N GLU A 77 2.52 22.93 6.72
CA GLU A 77 3.82 23.32 7.28
C GLU A 77 4.91 22.30 6.93
N THR A 78 4.59 21.01 7.03
CA THR A 78 5.54 19.93 6.71
C THR A 78 5.99 19.98 5.26
N LEU A 79 5.07 20.20 4.32
CA LEU A 79 5.39 20.28 2.89
C LEU A 79 6.10 21.58 2.55
N PHE A 80 5.65 22.73 3.05
CA PHE A 80 6.32 24.01 2.81
C PHE A 80 7.75 24.03 3.34
N SER A 81 8.02 23.40 4.49
CA SER A 81 9.37 23.31 5.05
C SER A 81 10.36 22.53 4.16
N LYS A 82 9.86 21.74 3.20
CA LYS A 82 10.67 20.88 2.32
C LYS A 82 10.61 21.23 0.85
N LEU A 83 9.45 21.67 0.37
CA LEU A 83 9.17 21.95 -1.04
C LEU A 83 9.16 23.45 -1.35
N GLY A 84 9.16 24.31 -0.32
CA GLY A 84 9.02 25.75 -0.47
C GLY A 84 7.57 26.22 -0.47
N LEU A 85 7.40 27.54 -0.35
CA LEU A 85 6.10 28.20 -0.38
C LEU A 85 5.68 28.47 -1.83
N GLY A 86 4.40 28.25 -2.13
CA GLY A 86 3.80 28.58 -3.43
C GLY A 86 2.42 27.96 -3.61
N ASP A 87 1.61 28.52 -4.52
CA ASP A 87 0.23 28.09 -4.76
C ASP A 87 0.15 26.63 -5.23
N ASP A 88 1.12 26.17 -6.03
CA ASP A 88 1.23 24.78 -6.49
C ASP A 88 1.46 23.81 -5.33
N ILE A 89 2.33 24.18 -4.37
CA ILE A 89 2.59 23.36 -3.18
C ILE A 89 1.40 23.44 -2.21
N LEU A 90 0.72 24.58 -2.12
CA LEU A 90 -0.50 24.72 -1.34
C LEU A 90 -1.57 23.76 -1.88
N TYR A 91 -1.84 23.77 -3.19
CA TYR A 91 -2.80 22.88 -3.83
C TYR A 91 -2.47 21.40 -3.59
N PHE A 92 -1.21 21.02 -3.77
CA PHE A 92 -0.75 19.66 -3.48
C PHE A 92 -0.88 19.29 -1.99
N SER A 93 -0.67 20.25 -1.09
CA SER A 93 -0.84 20.03 0.35
C SER A 93 -2.30 19.83 0.75
N GLU A 94 -3.25 20.46 0.07
CA GLU A 94 -4.67 20.29 0.33
C GLU A 94 -5.15 18.87 -0.01
N ASP A 95 -4.71 18.33 -1.16
CA ASP A 95 -4.96 16.94 -1.56
C ASP A 95 -4.41 15.95 -0.51
N ILE A 96 -3.14 16.13 -0.12
CA ILE A 96 -2.51 15.28 0.89
C ILE A 96 -3.23 15.41 2.25
N ARG A 97 -3.60 16.63 2.64
CA ARG A 97 -4.32 16.90 3.90
C ARG A 97 -5.67 16.19 3.91
N GLU A 98 -6.38 16.12 2.79
CA GLU A 98 -7.62 15.36 2.67
C GLU A 98 -7.38 13.86 2.92
N LEU A 99 -6.35 13.27 2.29
CA LEU A 99 -6.00 11.86 2.51
C LEU A 99 -5.59 11.57 3.97
N VAL A 100 -4.83 12.48 4.59
CA VAL A 100 -4.44 12.37 6.00
C VAL A 100 -5.67 12.47 6.91
N ASN A 101 -6.58 13.43 6.65
CA ASN A 101 -7.84 13.56 7.39
C ASN A 101 -8.69 12.29 7.28
N MET A 102 -8.87 11.75 6.07
CA MET A 102 -9.63 10.53 5.85
C MET A 102 -9.03 9.35 6.61
N PHE A 103 -7.71 9.17 6.56
CA PHE A 103 -7.03 8.09 7.27
C PHE A 103 -7.16 8.22 8.78
N CYS A 104 -6.93 9.41 9.34
CA CYS A 104 -7.13 9.70 10.75
C CYS A 104 -8.57 9.43 11.19
N TYR A 105 -9.54 9.92 10.43
CA TYR A 105 -10.95 9.75 10.73
C TYR A 105 -11.36 8.29 10.71
N LEU A 106 -10.95 7.56 9.66
CA LEU A 106 -11.29 6.15 9.49
C LEU A 106 -10.79 5.35 10.69
N PHE A 107 -9.50 5.48 11.04
CA PHE A 107 -8.86 4.69 12.09
C PHE A 107 -8.89 5.31 13.49
N ASN A 108 -9.59 6.43 13.67
CA ASN A 108 -9.64 7.19 14.92
C ASN A 108 -8.23 7.52 15.49
N LEU A 109 -7.36 8.06 14.64
CA LEU A 109 -5.98 8.45 14.97
C LEU A 109 -5.89 9.97 15.13
N LYS A 110 -5.00 10.44 16.01
CA LYS A 110 -4.66 11.87 16.11
C LYS A 110 -3.52 12.23 15.18
N ARG A 111 -2.58 11.29 14.99
CA ARG A 111 -1.39 11.45 14.15
C ARG A 111 -1.22 10.24 13.22
N VAL A 112 -0.52 10.47 12.13
CA VAL A 112 -0.15 9.43 11.16
C VAL A 112 1.36 9.37 10.98
N GLY A 113 1.87 8.16 10.77
CA GLY A 113 3.19 7.97 10.18
C GLY A 113 3.14 8.42 8.73
N PHE A 114 3.48 9.68 8.49
CA PHE A 114 3.48 10.28 7.16
C PHE A 114 4.80 10.05 6.46
N ARG A 115 4.75 9.57 5.21
CA ARG A 115 5.90 9.51 4.33
C ARG A 115 5.57 9.94 2.91
N LEU A 116 6.30 10.95 2.42
CA LEU A 116 6.29 11.37 1.02
C LEU A 116 7.70 11.22 0.46
N SER A 117 7.85 10.43 -0.60
CA SER A 117 9.16 9.99 -1.09
C SER A 117 9.21 9.98 -2.61
N VAL A 118 10.28 10.54 -3.17
CA VAL A 118 10.69 10.24 -4.55
C VAL A 118 11.53 8.97 -4.54
N LEU A 119 11.14 8.00 -5.35
CA LEU A 119 11.81 6.70 -5.44
C LEU A 119 12.41 6.52 -6.83
N ASP A 120 13.73 6.37 -6.87
CA ASP A 120 14.55 6.07 -8.05
C ASP A 120 14.95 4.58 -8.14
N ARG A 121 14.60 3.81 -7.13
CA ARG A 121 14.75 2.35 -7.05
C ARG A 121 13.61 1.73 -6.27
N ALA A 122 13.35 0.45 -6.48
CA ALA A 122 12.39 -0.28 -5.65
C ALA A 122 12.89 -0.38 -4.21
N MET A 123 12.09 0.09 -3.24
CA MET A 123 12.41 -0.09 -1.81
C MET A 123 12.22 -1.55 -1.38
N CYS A 124 11.16 -2.18 -1.89
CA CYS A 124 10.81 -3.56 -1.61
C CYS A 124 10.51 -4.26 -2.95
N PRO A 125 11.55 -4.65 -3.71
CA PRO A 125 11.38 -5.25 -5.04
C PRO A 125 10.74 -6.64 -5.00
N ARG A 126 10.79 -7.29 -3.83
CA ARG A 126 10.17 -8.60 -3.60
C ARG A 126 8.79 -8.47 -2.97
N PHE A 127 7.89 -9.36 -3.35
CA PHE A 127 6.60 -9.52 -2.69
C PHE A 127 6.78 -9.81 -1.21
N HIS A 128 6.11 -9.00 -0.39
CA HIS A 128 6.15 -9.08 1.06
C HIS A 128 4.80 -8.68 1.66
N VAL A 129 4.67 -8.89 2.96
CA VAL A 129 3.56 -8.38 3.77
C VAL A 129 4.12 -7.33 4.73
N ASP A 130 3.31 -6.31 5.02
CA ASP A 130 3.65 -5.35 6.06
C ASP A 130 3.25 -5.87 7.44
N MET A 131 3.99 -5.46 8.46
CA MET A 131 3.67 -5.76 9.87
C MET A 131 2.81 -4.68 10.55
N VAL A 132 2.43 -3.64 9.82
CA VAL A 132 1.54 -2.59 10.35
C VAL A 132 0.07 -3.06 10.35
N PRO A 133 -0.83 -2.39 11.09
CA PRO A 133 -2.26 -2.69 11.01
C PRO A 133 -2.82 -2.45 9.61
N CYS A 134 -2.73 -1.22 9.12
CA CYS A 134 -3.11 -0.87 7.75
C CYS A 134 -2.24 0.28 7.26
N ARG A 135 -1.96 0.28 5.96
CA ARG A 135 -1.22 1.34 5.27
C ARG A 135 -2.08 1.94 4.17
N LEU A 136 -2.16 3.27 4.13
CA LEU A 136 -2.61 3.97 2.92
C LEU A 136 -1.44 4.12 1.97
N ILE A 137 -1.67 3.90 0.68
CA ILE A 137 -0.69 4.16 -0.38
C ILE A 137 -1.35 4.88 -1.56
N THR A 138 -0.68 5.90 -2.07
CA THR A 138 -1.04 6.53 -3.35
C THR A 138 0.22 6.96 -4.11
N THR A 139 0.18 6.84 -5.42
CA THR A 139 1.26 7.23 -6.33
C THR A 139 0.80 8.41 -7.15
N TYR A 140 1.45 9.56 -6.99
CA TYR A 140 1.12 10.79 -7.73
C TYR A 140 1.73 10.80 -9.12
N GLN A 141 2.87 10.15 -9.30
CA GLN A 141 3.56 10.03 -10.58
C GLN A 141 4.40 8.75 -10.60
N GLY A 142 4.64 8.18 -11.78
CA GLY A 142 5.52 7.03 -11.98
C GLY A 142 4.84 5.68 -11.74
N ILE A 143 5.66 4.64 -11.55
CA ILE A 143 5.17 3.25 -11.46
C ILE A 143 4.48 2.96 -10.11
N ALA A 144 3.20 2.65 -10.13
CA ALA A 144 2.43 2.36 -8.91
C ALA A 144 2.63 0.92 -8.40
N THR A 145 2.25 0.70 -7.14
CA THR A 145 2.40 -0.56 -6.39
C THR A 145 1.74 -1.76 -7.08
N GLU A 146 2.42 -2.90 -7.02
CA GLU A 146 1.90 -4.20 -7.44
C GLU A 146 1.47 -5.03 -6.22
N TRP A 147 0.42 -5.83 -6.39
CA TRP A 147 -0.13 -6.69 -5.33
C TRP A 147 -0.72 -7.96 -5.92
N ILE A 148 -0.94 -8.97 -5.08
CA ILE A 148 -1.51 -10.26 -5.51
C ILE A 148 -2.68 -10.62 -4.59
N GLU A 149 -3.77 -11.11 -5.17
CA GLU A 149 -4.91 -11.62 -4.41
C GLU A 149 -4.50 -12.78 -3.51
N HIS A 150 -5.07 -12.86 -2.33
CA HIS A 150 -4.65 -13.82 -1.31
C HIS A 150 -4.70 -15.28 -1.79
N CYS A 151 -5.71 -15.63 -2.59
CA CYS A 151 -5.88 -16.98 -3.13
C CYS A 151 -4.86 -17.34 -4.23
N GLN A 152 -4.17 -16.35 -4.80
CA GLN A 152 -3.16 -16.53 -5.84
C GLN A 152 -1.73 -16.56 -5.27
N VAL A 153 -1.56 -16.27 -3.97
CA VAL A 153 -0.24 -16.27 -3.33
C VAL A 153 0.09 -17.62 -2.68
N ASN A 154 1.24 -18.16 -3.04
CA ASN A 154 1.89 -19.21 -2.26
C ASN A 154 2.72 -18.60 -1.12
N ARG A 155 2.09 -18.39 0.04
CA ARG A 155 2.76 -17.79 1.21
C ARG A 155 3.98 -18.55 1.72
N SER A 156 4.05 -19.87 1.47
CA SER A 156 5.21 -20.68 1.87
C SER A 156 6.50 -20.30 1.13
N LYS A 157 6.42 -19.42 0.12
CA LYS A 157 7.54 -18.95 -0.69
C LYS A 157 7.93 -17.50 -0.42
N LEU A 158 7.23 -16.81 0.47
CA LEU A 158 7.52 -15.41 0.81
C LEU A 158 8.81 -15.27 1.64
N GLY A 159 9.49 -14.14 1.46
CA GLY A 159 10.63 -13.75 2.29
C GLY A 159 11.80 -14.73 2.23
N ALA A 160 12.32 -15.13 3.40
CA ALA A 160 13.46 -16.05 3.49
C ALA A 160 13.16 -17.44 2.89
N ALA A 161 11.88 -17.84 2.83
CA ALA A 161 11.47 -19.11 2.25
C ALA A 161 11.59 -19.15 0.72
N SER A 162 11.90 -18.02 0.07
CA SER A 162 12.24 -17.99 -1.36
C SER A 162 13.63 -18.58 -1.66
N HIS A 163 14.44 -18.88 -0.64
CA HIS A 163 15.82 -19.37 -0.78
C HIS A 163 16.70 -18.49 -1.70
N GLY A 164 16.47 -17.17 -1.68
CA GLY A 164 17.21 -16.22 -2.50
C GLY A 164 16.78 -16.13 -3.96
N LYS A 165 15.76 -16.89 -4.38
CA LYS A 165 15.17 -16.78 -5.72
C LYS A 165 14.39 -15.48 -5.89
N THR A 166 14.32 -15.00 -7.13
CA THR A 166 13.42 -13.91 -7.54
C THR A 166 11.96 -14.35 -7.42
N ASP A 167 11.02 -13.41 -7.38
CA ASP A 167 9.61 -13.75 -7.23
C ASP A 167 9.11 -14.64 -8.39
N ASP A 168 9.57 -14.39 -9.62
CA ASP A 168 9.28 -15.18 -10.83
C ASP A 168 9.73 -16.65 -10.74
N GLU A 169 10.76 -16.93 -9.95
CA GLU A 169 11.35 -18.27 -9.81
C GLU A 169 10.99 -18.96 -8.49
N SER A 170 10.58 -18.17 -7.49
CA SER A 170 10.26 -18.64 -6.14
C SER A 170 8.96 -19.45 -6.08
N GLY A 171 8.05 -19.20 -7.03
CA GLY A 171 6.69 -19.74 -7.02
C GLY A 171 5.75 -19.05 -6.04
N VAL A 172 6.04 -17.79 -5.64
CA VAL A 172 5.14 -16.95 -4.83
C VAL A 172 3.80 -16.73 -5.54
N TYR A 173 3.79 -16.68 -6.87
CA TYR A 173 2.60 -16.70 -7.72
C TYR A 173 2.77 -17.74 -8.82
N SER A 174 1.66 -18.11 -9.48
CA SER A 174 1.68 -19.14 -10.53
C SER A 174 1.87 -18.53 -11.92
N LYS A 175 1.29 -17.34 -12.17
CA LYS A 175 1.32 -16.66 -13.47
C LYS A 175 1.51 -15.17 -13.27
N ASN A 176 2.16 -14.50 -14.22
CA ASN A 176 2.28 -13.04 -14.22
C ASN A 176 0.93 -12.31 -14.23
N SER A 177 -0.12 -12.92 -14.79
CA SER A 177 -1.49 -12.40 -14.76
C SER A 177 -2.12 -12.37 -13.37
N ASP A 178 -1.51 -13.03 -12.38
CA ASP A 178 -1.97 -12.98 -10.98
C ASP A 178 -1.58 -11.65 -10.33
N ILE A 179 -0.58 -10.96 -10.88
CA ILE A 179 -0.11 -9.67 -10.37
C ILE A 179 -1.07 -8.56 -10.80
N GLN A 180 -1.66 -7.90 -9.81
CA GLN A 180 -2.46 -6.71 -9.97
C GLN A 180 -1.60 -5.46 -9.79
N LYS A 181 -2.03 -4.34 -10.36
CA LYS A 181 -1.30 -3.08 -10.29
C LYS A 181 -2.24 -1.92 -9.99
N LEU A 182 -1.87 -1.09 -9.02
CA LEU A 182 -2.50 0.20 -8.81
C LEU A 182 -2.19 1.14 -10.00
N LYS A 183 -2.97 2.20 -10.17
CA LYS A 183 -2.67 3.25 -11.14
C LYS A 183 -2.32 4.54 -10.41
N VAL A 184 -1.69 5.46 -11.14
CA VAL A 184 -1.48 6.83 -10.67
C VAL A 184 -2.82 7.42 -10.20
N GLY A 185 -2.78 8.12 -9.07
CA GLY A 185 -3.95 8.72 -8.43
C GLY A 185 -4.73 7.77 -7.53
N HIS A 186 -4.76 6.45 -7.81
CA HIS A 186 -5.49 5.49 -6.95
C HIS A 186 -5.04 5.63 -5.49
N VAL A 187 -6.00 5.51 -4.57
CA VAL A 187 -5.77 5.46 -3.14
C VAL A 187 -6.14 4.05 -2.68
N ALA A 188 -5.20 3.36 -2.04
CA ALA A 188 -5.45 2.02 -1.53
C ALA A 188 -5.13 1.92 -0.04
N LEU A 189 -6.01 1.25 0.70
CA LEU A 189 -5.76 0.80 2.08
C LEU A 189 -5.38 -0.68 2.05
N LEU A 190 -4.21 -1.01 2.58
CA LEU A 190 -3.63 -2.34 2.58
C LEU A 190 -3.60 -2.86 4.02
N LYS A 191 -4.33 -3.94 4.32
CA LYS A 191 -4.19 -4.61 5.63
C LYS A 191 -2.85 -5.32 5.71
N GLY A 192 -2.10 -5.05 6.76
CA GLY A 192 -0.92 -5.82 7.11
C GLY A 192 -1.23 -6.96 8.08
N GLU A 193 -0.19 -7.66 8.49
CA GLU A 193 -0.24 -8.73 9.49
C GLU A 193 -0.58 -8.20 10.89
N GLY A 194 -0.37 -6.91 11.14
CA GLY A 194 -0.70 -6.25 12.41
C GLY A 194 -2.18 -5.92 12.58
N TRP A 195 -3.01 -6.14 11.56
CA TRP A 195 -4.46 -5.95 11.67
C TRP A 195 -5.06 -7.03 12.57
N ASN A 196 -6.05 -6.66 13.38
CA ASN A 196 -6.70 -7.59 14.31
C ASN A 196 -7.24 -8.82 13.57
N ASN A 197 -6.87 -10.03 14.03
CA ASN A 197 -7.24 -11.30 13.39
C ASN A 197 -6.79 -11.44 11.91
N ASN A 198 -5.70 -10.77 11.50
CA ASN A 198 -5.16 -10.85 10.14
C ASN A 198 -3.83 -11.60 10.01
N THR A 199 -3.39 -12.33 11.04
CA THR A 199 -2.14 -13.10 10.99
C THR A 199 -2.19 -14.19 9.92
N GLY A 200 -1.14 -14.27 9.10
CA GLY A 200 -1.07 -15.10 7.88
C GLY A 200 -1.91 -14.54 6.73
N GLY A 201 -2.42 -13.32 6.89
CA GLY A 201 -3.45 -12.72 6.06
C GLY A 201 -3.05 -11.43 5.38
N GLY A 202 -1.91 -10.84 5.73
CA GLY A 202 -1.48 -9.54 5.22
C GLY A 202 -1.46 -9.50 3.69
N LEU A 203 -1.76 -8.32 3.14
CA LEU A 203 -1.72 -8.13 1.70
C LEU A 203 -0.29 -8.26 1.19
N VAL A 204 -0.14 -9.15 0.21
CA VAL A 204 1.13 -9.41 -0.45
C VAL A 204 1.31 -8.41 -1.57
N HIS A 205 2.30 -7.55 -1.45
CA HIS A 205 2.54 -6.44 -2.36
C HIS A 205 4.03 -6.16 -2.53
N ARG A 206 4.38 -5.37 -3.55
CA ARG A 206 5.75 -4.94 -3.83
C ARG A 206 5.80 -3.56 -4.47
N SER A 207 6.97 -2.94 -4.36
CA SER A 207 7.35 -1.81 -5.20
C SER A 207 7.96 -2.37 -6.48
N PRO A 208 7.37 -2.14 -7.67
CA PRO A 208 7.99 -2.55 -8.92
C PRO A 208 9.33 -1.85 -9.15
N ASP A 209 10.19 -2.46 -9.95
CA ASP A 209 11.48 -1.89 -10.33
C ASP A 209 11.31 -0.64 -11.20
N VAL A 210 12.12 0.38 -10.90
CA VAL A 210 12.29 1.59 -11.70
C VAL A 210 13.31 1.26 -12.79
N LYS A 211 12.88 1.17 -14.05
CA LYS A 211 13.77 0.79 -15.16
C LYS A 211 14.45 2.00 -15.78
N ASN A 212 13.70 3.10 -15.90
CA ASN A 212 14.16 4.35 -16.51
C ASN A 212 13.81 5.55 -15.62
N ASP A 213 14.39 6.73 -15.88
CA ASP A 213 14.06 7.96 -15.14
C ASP A 213 12.57 8.33 -15.19
N LYS A 214 11.86 7.94 -16.26
CA LYS A 214 10.41 8.12 -16.39
C LYS A 214 9.59 7.26 -15.42
N ASP A 215 10.20 6.24 -14.83
CA ASP A 215 9.58 5.37 -13.83
C ASP A 215 9.77 5.89 -12.41
N ARG A 216 10.56 6.97 -12.21
CA ARG A 216 10.68 7.64 -10.90
C ARG A 216 9.30 8.02 -10.42
N ARG A 217 9.04 7.75 -9.15
CA ARG A 217 7.70 7.91 -8.59
C ARG A 217 7.68 8.77 -7.35
N LEU A 218 6.67 9.61 -7.26
CA LEU A 218 6.31 10.33 -6.05
C LEU A 218 5.24 9.53 -5.33
N LEU A 219 5.62 8.95 -4.19
CA LEU A 219 4.79 8.04 -3.41
C LEU A 219 4.45 8.66 -2.06
N LEU A 220 3.16 8.65 -1.72
CA LEU A 220 2.68 8.91 -0.36
C LEU A 220 2.29 7.58 0.30
N THR A 221 2.77 7.36 1.52
CA THR A 221 2.27 6.31 2.41
C THR A 221 1.88 6.88 3.76
N LEU A 222 0.76 6.42 4.32
CA LEU A 222 0.34 6.73 5.69
C LEU A 222 0.24 5.43 6.49
N ASP A 223 0.92 5.40 7.64
CA ASP A 223 0.85 4.32 8.62
C ASP A 223 0.19 4.81 9.92
N PHE A 224 -0.18 3.87 10.78
CA PHE A 224 -0.75 4.17 12.09
C PHE A 224 0.25 4.97 12.94
N GLY A 225 -0.19 6.13 13.40
CA GLY A 225 0.43 6.87 14.49
C GLY A 225 -0.28 6.59 15.81
N ASP A 226 -0.43 7.63 16.63
CA ASP A 226 -1.14 7.61 17.92
C ASP A 226 -2.24 8.69 18.02
#